data_AF-A0A7Z8KQJ8-F1
#
_entry.id   AF-A0A7Z8KQJ8-F1
#
_cell.length_a   1.000
_cell.length_b   1.000
_cell.length_c   1.000
_cell.angle_alpha   90.00
_cell.angle_beta   90.00
_cell.angle_gamma   90.00
#
_symmetry.space_group_name_H-M   'P 1'
#
loop_
_entity.id
_entity.type
_entity.pdbx_description
1 polymer ?
#
loop_
_entity_poly.entity_id
_entity_poly.type
_entity_poly.pdbx_seq_one_letter_code
_entity_poly.pdbx_strand_id
1 'polypeptide(L)'
;MKKMPLTVLIILMLMVVISGLADSDDSHPYSDDRQDDHRGRSAPPLDVFTLSPTMNEESFLEDNIDKSESMVLRLENASQELENKGNDVSDLKGMITYYSHLVSESRSYLEMANSAYSEDEKQKFLGLSRESIIKANSELKPILDEMKEYLPGPVILENNTLNAQGSGVAILSGDLEMSFFLTEGKFSVVDFDGNMIIDMDADYSMESPSERMLPTDLAKSHTMESYIDVTGNVSISGSACTVAIMADNMTLTATGQGEIELIGNGTYYLDNGISEEQENVWMIPIFERTDVGKPFKE
;
A
#
# COMPACT_ATOMS: atom_id res chain seq x y z
N MET A 1 -6.95 17.50 18.15
CA MET A 1 -6.84 16.18 17.48
C MET A 1 -5.44 16.05 16.90
N LYS A 2 -4.77 14.93 17.16
CA LYS A 2 -3.38 14.70 16.77
C LYS A 2 -3.45 14.15 15.34
N LYS A 3 -3.05 14.94 14.35
CA LYS A 3 -2.99 14.51 12.94
C LYS A 3 -2.20 13.20 12.88
N MET A 4 -2.71 12.18 12.18
CA MET A 4 -2.01 10.92 12.02
C MET A 4 -0.56 11.17 11.54
N PRO A 5 0.42 10.42 12.05
CA PRO A 5 1.73 10.41 11.44
C PRO A 5 1.58 9.80 10.03
N LEU A 6 1.76 10.66 9.02
CA LEU A 6 1.88 10.41 7.57
C LEU A 6 2.55 9.07 7.20
N THR A 7 3.44 8.59 8.06
CA THR A 7 4.12 7.31 7.98
C THR A 7 3.16 6.11 7.98
N VAL A 8 2.05 6.13 8.71
CA VAL A 8 1.10 5.00 8.79
C VAL A 8 0.29 4.87 7.50
N LEU A 9 -0.16 5.98 6.93
CA LEU A 9 -0.87 6.02 5.64
C LEU A 9 0.01 5.54 4.48
N ILE A 10 1.28 5.99 4.47
CA ILE A 10 2.27 5.56 3.47
C ILE A 10 2.63 4.08 3.67
N ILE A 11 2.76 3.60 4.91
CA ILE A 11 3.02 2.17 5.19
C ILE A 11 1.81 1.31 4.79
N LEU A 12 0.58 1.74 5.05
CA LEU A 12 -0.63 1.02 4.63
C LEU A 12 -0.80 0.99 3.11
N MET A 13 -0.59 2.12 2.42
CA MET A 13 -0.56 2.18 0.96
C MET A 13 0.54 1.29 0.36
N LEU A 14 1.75 1.33 0.93
CA LEU A 14 2.85 0.46 0.51
C LEU A 14 2.54 -1.02 0.80
N MET A 15 1.96 -1.36 1.95
CA MET A 15 1.62 -2.75 2.30
C MET A 15 0.47 -3.29 1.46
N VAL A 16 -0.52 -2.48 1.08
CA VAL A 16 -1.62 -2.91 0.20
C VAL A 16 -1.11 -3.13 -1.24
N VAL A 17 -0.15 -2.31 -1.70
CA VAL A 17 0.56 -2.51 -2.97
C VAL A 17 1.48 -3.73 -2.92
N ILE A 18 2.16 -3.99 -1.79
CA ILE A 18 3.06 -5.14 -1.60
C ILE A 18 2.28 -6.46 -1.43
N SER A 19 1.14 -6.45 -0.72
CA SER A 19 0.29 -7.64 -0.55
C SER A 19 -0.46 -8.01 -1.85
N GLY A 20 -0.51 -7.11 -2.84
CA GLY A 20 -0.94 -7.43 -4.21
C GLY A 20 0.13 -8.09 -5.07
N LEU A 21 1.32 -8.35 -4.53
CA LEU A 21 2.47 -8.98 -5.21
C LEU A 21 2.90 -10.30 -4.55
N ALA A 22 2.22 -10.73 -3.49
CA ALA A 22 2.50 -11.98 -2.76
C ALA A 22 1.65 -13.17 -3.23
N ASP A 23 0.99 -13.06 -4.38
CA ASP A 23 0.37 -14.22 -5.04
C ASP A 23 1.39 -14.89 -5.95
N SER A 24 2.26 -15.68 -5.34
CA SER A 24 2.94 -16.77 -6.02
C SER A 24 3.10 -17.92 -5.05
N ASP A 25 2.30 -18.96 -5.29
CA ASP A 25 2.41 -20.32 -4.78
C ASP A 25 3.84 -20.70 -4.35
N ASP A 26 3.99 -21.07 -3.09
CA ASP A 26 4.79 -22.24 -2.72
C ASP A 26 4.37 -22.74 -1.34
N SER A 27 3.31 -23.55 -1.36
CA SER A 27 2.87 -24.34 -0.21
C SER A 27 3.71 -25.61 -0.09
N HIS A 28 4.75 -25.58 0.75
CA HIS A 28 5.35 -26.82 1.26
C HIS A 28 5.49 -26.82 2.79
N PRO A 29 4.90 -27.81 3.48
CA PRO A 29 5.00 -27.97 4.92
C PRO A 29 6.31 -28.70 5.23
N TYR A 30 7.12 -28.20 6.15
CA TYR A 30 8.10 -29.05 6.81
C TYR A 30 8.13 -28.86 8.32
N SER A 31 8.18 -30.04 8.92
CA SER A 31 8.08 -30.46 10.31
C SER A 31 9.08 -29.82 11.27
N ASP A 32 8.52 -29.49 12.43
CA ASP A 32 9.07 -29.59 13.78
C ASP A 32 10.27 -30.56 13.90
N ASP A 33 11.41 -30.03 14.31
CA ASP A 33 12.32 -30.76 15.20
C ASP A 33 13.08 -29.77 16.09
N ARG A 34 12.74 -29.84 17.38
CA ARG A 34 13.41 -29.18 18.49
C ARG A 34 14.83 -29.71 18.68
N GLN A 35 15.78 -28.82 18.97
CA GLN A 35 16.81 -29.10 19.98
C GLN A 35 17.37 -27.80 20.58
N ASP A 36 17.08 -27.62 21.87
CA ASP A 36 17.70 -26.63 22.76
C ASP A 36 19.19 -26.92 22.96
N ASP A 37 20.02 -25.87 23.04
CA ASP A 37 21.01 -25.79 24.12
C ASP A 37 21.49 -24.34 24.38
N HIS A 38 21.56 -23.98 25.66
CA HIS A 38 21.96 -22.67 26.15
C HIS A 38 23.48 -22.56 26.39
N ARG A 39 24.08 -21.39 26.05
CA ARG A 39 24.90 -20.51 26.92
C ARG A 39 26.00 -19.77 26.14
N GLY A 40 26.12 -18.46 26.38
CA GLY A 40 27.41 -17.73 26.26
C GLY A 40 27.32 -16.30 25.75
N ARG A 41 27.29 -15.33 26.68
CA ARG A 41 27.45 -13.89 26.43
C ARG A 41 28.68 -13.57 25.57
N SER A 42 28.49 -12.80 24.50
CA SER A 42 29.34 -11.66 24.09
C SER A 42 28.58 -10.89 23.00
N ALA A 43 28.29 -9.61 23.24
CA ALA A 43 27.58 -8.75 22.28
C ALA A 43 28.52 -8.37 21.12
N PRO A 44 28.12 -8.58 19.85
CA PRO A 44 28.76 -7.94 18.70
C PRO A 44 28.10 -6.57 18.42
N PRO A 45 28.79 -5.69 17.68
CA PRO A 45 28.26 -4.36 17.35
C PRO A 45 27.07 -4.48 16.39
N LEU A 46 26.23 -3.44 16.40
CA LEU A 46 25.13 -3.22 15.45
C LEU A 46 25.65 -3.30 14.01
N ASP A 47 25.33 -4.41 13.32
CA ASP A 47 25.50 -4.55 11.88
C ASP A 47 24.14 -4.92 11.24
N VAL A 48 23.58 -3.93 10.56
CA VAL A 48 22.89 -3.94 9.27
C VAL A 48 22.35 -5.31 8.77
N PHE A 49 21.03 -5.36 8.56
CA PHE A 49 20.28 -6.28 7.67
C PHE A 49 20.91 -7.66 7.42
N THR A 50 20.60 -8.62 8.28
CA THR A 50 20.79 -10.04 7.96
C THR A 50 19.69 -10.49 7.01
N LEU A 51 20.01 -10.48 5.72
CA LEU A 51 19.24 -11.09 4.63
C LEU A 51 18.96 -12.57 4.97
N SER A 52 17.71 -12.98 4.81
CA SER A 52 17.32 -14.41 4.87
C SER A 52 18.03 -15.19 3.75
N PRO A 53 18.38 -16.48 3.97
CA PRO A 53 19.19 -17.23 3.03
C PRO A 53 18.38 -17.63 1.80
N THR A 54 19.00 -17.43 0.63
CA THR A 54 18.65 -17.90 -0.73
C THR A 54 17.70 -17.09 -1.62
N MET A 55 17.62 -15.75 -1.48
CA MET A 55 17.24 -14.92 -2.65
C MET A 55 18.50 -14.51 -3.41
N ASN A 56 18.57 -14.80 -4.71
CA ASN A 56 19.62 -14.28 -5.59
C ASN A 56 19.50 -12.75 -5.62
N GLU A 57 20.60 -12.05 -5.28
CA GLU A 57 20.62 -10.59 -5.22
C GLU A 57 20.14 -9.95 -6.53
N GLU A 58 20.49 -10.56 -7.67
CA GLU A 58 20.05 -10.13 -9.00
C GLU A 58 18.54 -10.20 -9.15
N SER A 59 17.93 -11.31 -8.72
CA SER A 59 16.47 -11.50 -8.83
C SER A 59 15.73 -10.54 -7.91
N PHE A 60 16.27 -10.27 -6.72
CA PHE A 60 15.71 -9.25 -5.83
C PHE A 60 15.82 -7.86 -6.46
N LEU A 61 16.96 -7.52 -7.07
CA LEU A 61 17.17 -6.23 -7.69
C LEU A 61 16.30 -6.04 -8.94
N GLU A 62 16.19 -7.07 -9.78
CA GLU A 62 15.31 -7.11 -10.95
C GLU A 62 13.85 -6.86 -10.55
N ASP A 63 13.34 -7.58 -9.55
CA ASP A 63 11.99 -7.40 -9.00
C ASP A 63 11.75 -5.97 -8.48
N ASN A 64 12.73 -5.37 -7.79
CA ASN A 64 12.62 -3.99 -7.32
C ASN A 64 12.60 -2.97 -8.48
N ILE A 65 13.38 -3.21 -9.54
CA ILE A 65 13.40 -2.34 -10.73
C ILE A 65 12.09 -2.48 -11.50
N ASP A 66 11.58 -3.69 -11.72
CA ASP A 66 10.29 -3.95 -12.38
C ASP A 66 9.15 -3.19 -11.66
N LYS A 67 9.12 -3.28 -10.32
CA LYS A 67 8.15 -2.55 -9.49
C LYS A 67 8.29 -1.04 -9.64
N SER A 68 9.53 -0.56 -9.71
CA SER A 68 9.82 0.87 -9.86
C SER A 68 9.44 1.39 -11.24
N GLU A 69 9.65 0.62 -12.31
CA GLU A 69 9.20 0.96 -13.66
C GLU A 69 7.67 1.01 -13.74
N SER A 70 6.98 0.06 -13.10
CA SER A 70 5.51 0.15 -12.97
C SER A 70 5.09 1.41 -12.21
N MET A 71 5.85 1.84 -11.21
CA MET A 71 5.57 3.07 -10.46
C MET A 71 5.77 4.32 -11.32
N VAL A 72 6.81 4.36 -12.17
CA VAL A 72 7.02 5.46 -13.14
C VAL A 72 5.76 5.66 -13.98
N LEU A 73 5.26 4.58 -14.60
CA LEU A 73 4.08 4.65 -15.46
C LEU A 73 2.84 5.18 -14.72
N ARG A 74 2.65 4.74 -13.47
CA ARG A 74 1.53 5.21 -12.63
C ARG A 74 1.63 6.70 -12.33
N LEU A 75 2.81 7.14 -11.91
CA LEU A 75 3.06 8.55 -11.60
C LEU A 75 2.88 9.45 -12.84
N GLU A 76 3.37 9.01 -14.00
CA GLU A 76 3.20 9.72 -15.27
C GLU A 76 1.71 9.85 -15.65
N ASN A 77 0.95 8.76 -15.55
CA ASN A 77 -0.49 8.77 -15.83
C ASN A 77 -1.24 9.72 -14.90
N ALA A 78 -0.97 9.64 -13.59
CA ALA A 78 -1.62 10.51 -12.62
C ALA A 78 -1.26 11.99 -12.82
N SER A 79 0.00 12.30 -13.14
CA SER A 79 0.41 13.65 -13.52
C SER A 79 -0.33 14.16 -14.75
N GLN A 80 -0.53 13.31 -15.77
CA GLN A 80 -1.27 13.65 -16.98
C GLN A 80 -2.75 13.93 -16.69
N GLU A 81 -3.39 13.16 -15.81
CA GLU A 81 -4.78 13.39 -15.42
C GLU A 81 -4.95 14.70 -14.65
N LEU A 82 -4.02 15.01 -13.74
CA LEU A 82 -3.99 16.29 -13.04
C LEU A 82 -3.86 17.46 -14.01
N GLU A 83 -2.98 17.35 -15.01
CA GLU A 83 -2.84 18.35 -16.08
C GLU A 83 -4.12 18.49 -16.91
N ASN A 84 -4.77 17.37 -17.26
CA ASN A 84 -6.03 17.38 -18.01
C ASN A 84 -7.18 18.06 -17.25
N LYS A 85 -7.12 18.06 -15.91
CA LYS A 85 -8.04 18.82 -15.03
C LYS A 85 -7.67 20.30 -14.90
N GLY A 86 -6.63 20.76 -15.57
CA GLY A 86 -6.18 22.16 -15.57
C GLY A 86 -5.23 22.52 -14.42
N ASN A 87 -4.66 21.54 -13.72
CA ASN A 87 -3.64 21.80 -12.70
C ASN A 87 -2.29 22.07 -13.36
N ASP A 88 -1.51 23.01 -12.80
CA ASP A 88 -0.10 23.16 -13.16
C ASP A 88 0.71 22.10 -12.42
N VAL A 89 1.22 21.13 -13.16
CA VAL A 89 1.97 19.96 -12.65
C VAL A 89 3.44 20.00 -13.06
N SER A 90 3.97 21.17 -13.41
CA SER A 90 5.33 21.31 -13.97
C SER A 90 6.41 20.76 -13.02
N ASP A 91 6.32 21.08 -11.72
CA ASP A 91 7.27 20.62 -10.72
C ASP A 91 7.15 19.10 -10.50
N LEU A 92 5.91 18.60 -10.38
CA LEU A 92 5.61 17.17 -10.27
C LEU A 92 6.19 16.38 -11.46
N LYS A 93 6.00 16.85 -12.70
CA LYS A 93 6.58 16.21 -13.90
C LYS A 93 8.10 16.17 -13.86
N GLY A 94 8.75 17.23 -13.36
CA GLY A 94 10.20 17.26 -13.18
C GLY A 94 10.69 16.19 -12.21
N MET A 95 10.00 16.02 -11.08
CA MET A 95 10.33 15.01 -10.07
C MET A 95 10.13 13.58 -10.58
N ILE A 96 9.03 13.32 -11.29
CA ILE A 96 8.74 12.02 -11.91
C ILE A 96 9.78 11.68 -12.97
N THR A 97 10.18 12.66 -13.79
CA THR A 97 11.24 12.49 -14.81
C THR A 97 12.57 12.09 -14.17
N TYR A 98 12.92 12.73 -13.05
CA TYR A 98 14.16 12.42 -12.33
C TYR A 98 14.12 11.01 -11.71
N TYR A 99 12.99 10.64 -11.10
CA TYR A 99 12.76 9.27 -10.61
C TYR A 99 12.89 8.23 -11.73
N SER A 100 12.21 8.46 -12.86
CA SER A 100 12.26 7.60 -14.05
C SER A 100 13.68 7.41 -14.59
N HIS A 101 14.48 8.48 -14.62
CA HIS A 101 15.90 8.40 -14.98
C HIS A 101 16.70 7.47 -14.06
N LEU A 102 16.54 7.59 -12.73
CA LEU A 102 17.26 6.76 -11.76
C LEU A 102 16.87 5.27 -11.88
N VAL A 103 15.59 4.98 -12.11
CA VAL A 103 15.11 3.61 -12.36
C VAL A 103 15.73 3.05 -13.65
N SER A 104 15.74 3.83 -14.72
CA SER A 104 16.35 3.43 -15.99
C SER A 104 17.87 3.21 -15.88
N GLU A 105 18.59 4.05 -15.12
CA GLU A 105 20.00 3.81 -14.82
C GLU A 105 20.21 2.49 -14.07
N SER A 106 19.36 2.21 -13.08
CA SER A 106 19.41 0.96 -12.33
C SER A 106 19.24 -0.27 -13.23
N ARG A 107 18.27 -0.23 -14.16
CA ARG A 107 18.06 -1.26 -15.19
C ARG A 107 19.29 -1.44 -16.06
N SER A 108 19.84 -0.33 -16.57
CA SER A 108 21.02 -0.37 -17.45
C SER A 108 22.23 -0.98 -16.75
N TYR A 109 22.46 -0.65 -15.48
CA TYR A 109 23.55 -1.28 -14.71
C TYR A 109 23.30 -2.76 -14.45
N LEU A 110 22.06 -3.19 -14.20
CA LEU A 110 21.74 -4.61 -14.05
C LEU A 110 22.03 -5.38 -15.35
N GLU A 111 21.66 -4.83 -16.51
CA GLU A 111 21.98 -5.41 -17.82
C GLU A 111 23.49 -5.51 -18.08
N MET A 112 24.26 -4.49 -17.67
CA MET A 112 25.72 -4.52 -17.73
C MET A 112 26.32 -5.58 -16.79
N ALA A 113 25.75 -5.77 -15.60
CA ALA A 113 26.16 -6.83 -14.68
C ALA A 113 25.92 -8.22 -15.29
N ASN A 114 24.76 -8.44 -15.91
CA ASN A 114 24.41 -9.69 -16.57
C ASN A 114 25.30 -10.00 -17.79
N SER A 115 25.88 -8.96 -18.40
CA SER A 115 26.76 -9.07 -19.57
C SER A 115 28.26 -8.95 -19.21
N ALA A 116 28.61 -8.92 -17.92
CA ALA A 116 29.98 -8.69 -17.47
C ALA A 116 30.92 -9.86 -17.82
N TYR A 117 32.17 -9.54 -18.18
CA TYR A 117 33.18 -10.53 -18.54
C TYR A 117 33.95 -11.08 -17.33
N SER A 118 33.84 -10.41 -16.18
CA SER A 118 34.52 -10.78 -14.94
C SER A 118 33.61 -10.58 -13.73
N GLU A 119 33.88 -11.33 -12.66
CA GLU A 119 33.14 -11.21 -11.41
C GLU A 119 33.31 -9.82 -10.77
N ASP A 120 34.50 -9.22 -10.87
CA ASP A 120 34.75 -7.87 -10.35
C ASP A 120 33.91 -6.80 -11.06
N GLU A 121 33.79 -6.89 -12.39
CA GLU A 121 32.92 -5.99 -13.17
C GLU A 121 31.45 -6.22 -12.85
N LYS A 122 31.04 -7.48 -12.73
CA LYS A 122 29.68 -7.86 -12.34
C LYS A 122 29.30 -7.25 -11.00
N GLN A 123 30.11 -7.44 -9.97
CA GLN A 123 29.88 -6.90 -8.63
C GLN A 123 29.85 -5.37 -8.61
N LYS A 124 30.71 -4.72 -9.42
CA LYS A 124 30.67 -3.26 -9.59
C LYS A 124 29.33 -2.79 -10.16
N PHE A 125 28.84 -3.42 -11.23
CA PHE A 125 27.59 -3.03 -11.86
C PHE A 125 26.36 -3.34 -10.99
N LEU A 126 26.35 -4.46 -10.26
CA LEU A 126 25.33 -4.72 -9.24
C LEU A 126 25.31 -3.63 -8.16
N GLY A 127 26.49 -3.22 -7.68
CA GLY A 127 26.60 -2.10 -6.73
C GLY A 127 26.01 -0.79 -7.26
N LEU A 128 26.30 -0.44 -8.51
CA LEU A 128 25.75 0.77 -9.15
C LEU A 128 24.23 0.68 -9.35
N SER A 129 23.75 -0.48 -9.82
CA SER A 129 22.31 -0.72 -9.98
C SER A 129 21.57 -0.57 -8.64
N ARG A 130 22.13 -1.13 -7.56
CA ARG A 130 21.61 -1.00 -6.20
C ARG A 130 21.61 0.44 -5.69
N GLU A 131 22.68 1.19 -5.94
CA GLU A 131 22.76 2.60 -5.53
C GLU A 131 21.69 3.45 -6.25
N SER A 132 21.51 3.23 -7.55
CA SER A 132 20.50 3.93 -8.35
C SER A 132 19.08 3.62 -7.87
N ILE A 133 18.75 2.36 -7.55
CA ILE A 133 17.39 2.02 -7.08
C ILE A 133 17.12 2.57 -5.67
N ILE A 134 18.12 2.61 -4.78
CA ILE A 134 18.00 3.23 -3.46
C ILE A 134 17.70 4.73 -3.60
N LYS A 135 18.41 5.41 -4.51
CA LYS A 135 18.18 6.82 -4.80
C LYS A 135 16.79 7.03 -5.37
N ALA A 136 16.37 6.23 -6.35
CA ALA A 136 15.02 6.30 -6.92
C ALA A 136 13.96 6.19 -5.83
N ASN A 137 14.06 5.19 -4.95
CA ASN A 137 13.12 4.99 -3.85
C ASN A 137 13.06 6.16 -2.86
N SER A 138 14.16 6.90 -2.71
CA SER A 138 14.18 8.11 -1.86
C SER A 138 13.41 9.29 -2.46
N GLU A 139 13.23 9.33 -3.79
CA GLU A 139 12.49 10.38 -4.50
C GLU A 139 10.97 10.16 -4.46
N LEU A 140 10.50 8.94 -4.17
CA LEU A 140 9.07 8.64 -4.10
C LEU A 140 8.35 9.49 -3.06
N LYS A 141 8.92 9.63 -1.85
CA LYS A 141 8.26 10.43 -0.80
C LYS A 141 8.06 11.90 -1.22
N PRO A 142 9.08 12.63 -1.71
CA PRO A 142 8.91 13.96 -2.28
C PRO A 142 7.80 14.01 -3.34
N ILE A 143 7.78 13.08 -4.29
CA ILE A 143 6.76 13.03 -5.34
C ILE A 143 5.37 12.90 -4.72
N LEU A 144 5.19 11.95 -3.80
CA LEU A 144 3.91 11.73 -3.11
C LEU A 144 3.45 12.95 -2.31
N ASP A 145 4.38 13.70 -1.72
CA ASP A 145 4.04 14.91 -0.97
C ASP A 145 3.57 16.03 -1.90
N GLU A 146 4.22 16.21 -3.06
CA GLU A 146 3.79 17.15 -4.09
C GLU A 146 2.40 16.79 -4.64
N MET A 147 2.16 15.50 -4.88
CA MET A 147 0.87 15.03 -5.41
C MET A 147 -0.29 15.32 -4.47
N LYS A 148 -0.08 15.34 -3.15
CA LYS A 148 -1.14 15.61 -2.16
C LYS A 148 -1.74 17.00 -2.29
N GLU A 149 -0.99 17.98 -2.77
CA GLU A 149 -1.49 19.35 -2.96
C GLU A 149 -2.64 19.41 -3.99
N TYR A 150 -2.74 18.40 -4.87
CA TYR A 150 -3.78 18.31 -5.89
C TYR A 150 -4.96 17.42 -5.48
N LEU A 151 -4.86 16.75 -4.34
CA LEU A 151 -5.87 15.79 -3.90
C LEU A 151 -6.87 16.49 -2.97
N PRO A 152 -8.19 16.25 -3.14
CA PRO A 152 -9.16 16.67 -2.15
C PRO A 152 -8.79 16.03 -0.80
N GLY A 153 -8.70 16.84 0.26
CA GLY A 153 -8.36 16.35 1.59
C GLY A 153 -9.38 15.31 2.11
N PRO A 154 -9.08 14.66 3.25
CA PRO A 154 -9.97 13.64 3.82
C PRO A 154 -11.37 14.19 4.09
N VAL A 155 -12.37 13.34 3.88
CA VAL A 155 -13.75 13.59 4.29
C VAL A 155 -13.82 13.47 5.81
N ILE A 156 -14.21 14.56 6.47
CA ILE A 156 -14.34 14.58 7.93
C ILE A 156 -15.75 14.12 8.33
N LEU A 157 -15.82 13.11 9.20
CA LEU A 157 -17.04 12.63 9.83
C LEU A 157 -17.23 13.30 11.19
N GLU A 158 -18.31 14.07 11.35
CA GLU A 158 -18.72 14.69 12.61
C GLU A 158 -20.21 14.43 12.88
N ASN A 159 -20.56 13.18 13.22
CA ASN A 159 -21.94 12.72 13.47
C ASN A 159 -22.88 12.75 12.24
N ASN A 160 -22.32 12.75 11.03
CA ASN A 160 -23.06 12.56 9.80
C ASN A 160 -22.97 11.11 9.33
N THR A 161 -23.75 10.73 8.34
CA THR A 161 -23.62 9.41 7.68
C THR A 161 -22.95 9.60 6.32
N LEU A 162 -21.78 8.99 6.12
CA LEU A 162 -21.19 8.85 4.81
C LEU A 162 -21.82 7.64 4.12
N ASN A 163 -22.28 7.83 2.88
CA ASN A 163 -22.59 6.75 1.96
C ASN A 163 -21.69 6.89 0.74
N ALA A 164 -21.01 5.82 0.36
CA ALA A 164 -20.09 5.78 -0.76
C ALA A 164 -20.31 4.52 -1.60
N GLN A 165 -20.16 4.65 -2.91
CA GLN A 165 -20.21 3.53 -3.84
C GLN A 165 -19.15 3.72 -4.91
N GLY A 166 -18.36 2.67 -5.17
CA GLY A 166 -17.29 2.77 -6.16
C GLY A 166 -16.32 1.60 -6.15
N SER A 167 -15.27 1.75 -6.95
CA SER A 167 -14.11 0.86 -7.05
C SER A 167 -12.88 1.61 -6.56
N GLY A 168 -11.99 0.95 -5.83
CA GLY A 168 -10.71 1.52 -5.38
C GLY A 168 -10.41 1.24 -3.92
N VAL A 169 -9.88 2.23 -3.22
CA VAL A 169 -9.40 2.16 -1.84
C VAL A 169 -10.19 3.13 -0.96
N ALA A 170 -10.70 2.63 0.16
CA ALA A 170 -11.25 3.45 1.23
C ALA A 170 -10.41 3.27 2.50
N ILE A 171 -9.92 4.36 3.09
CA ILE A 171 -9.21 4.36 4.37
C ILE A 171 -10.04 5.16 5.36
N LEU A 172 -10.45 4.52 6.44
CA LEU A 172 -11.25 5.13 7.49
C LEU A 172 -10.50 5.07 8.81
N SER A 173 -10.54 6.16 9.58
CA SER A 173 -10.02 6.12 10.95
C SER A 173 -10.79 7.01 11.91
N GLY A 174 -10.97 6.52 13.13
CA GLY A 174 -11.62 7.25 14.22
C GLY A 174 -12.45 6.34 15.10
N ASP A 175 -13.50 6.91 15.65
CA ASP A 175 -14.55 6.21 16.38
C ASP A 175 -15.71 5.97 15.42
N LEU A 176 -15.80 4.74 14.91
CA LEU A 176 -16.56 4.45 13.70
C LEU A 176 -17.54 3.30 13.93
N GLU A 177 -18.72 3.44 13.32
CA GLU A 177 -19.63 2.36 13.02
C GLU A 177 -19.83 2.34 11.51
N MET A 178 -19.39 1.26 10.87
CA MET A 178 -19.36 1.14 9.42
C MET A 178 -19.90 -0.22 8.97
N SER A 179 -20.52 -0.21 7.80
CA SER A 179 -20.95 -1.41 7.10
C SER A 179 -20.56 -1.28 5.64
N PHE A 180 -20.06 -2.36 5.06
CA PHE A 180 -19.72 -2.38 3.65
C PHE A 180 -20.02 -3.73 3.01
N PHE A 181 -20.32 -3.68 1.72
CA PHE A 181 -20.50 -4.84 0.87
C PHE A 181 -19.41 -4.86 -0.19
N LEU A 182 -18.71 -5.99 -0.33
CA LEU A 182 -17.70 -6.22 -1.36
C LEU A 182 -18.15 -7.33 -2.31
N THR A 183 -18.03 -7.13 -3.62
CA THR A 183 -18.16 -8.26 -4.57
C THR A 183 -16.90 -9.11 -4.60
N GLU A 184 -15.74 -8.46 -4.52
CA GLU A 184 -14.41 -9.04 -4.46
C GLU A 184 -13.49 -7.95 -3.92
N GLY A 185 -12.69 -8.27 -2.91
CA GLY A 185 -11.78 -7.30 -2.33
C GLY A 185 -11.02 -7.84 -1.14
N LYS A 186 -10.35 -6.93 -0.46
CA LYS A 186 -9.64 -7.19 0.78
C LYS A 186 -9.78 -6.00 1.71
N PHE A 187 -9.69 -6.27 3.01
CA PHE A 187 -9.59 -5.19 3.97
C PHE A 187 -8.69 -5.59 5.12
N SER A 188 -8.11 -4.57 5.74
CA SER A 188 -7.28 -4.71 6.93
C SER A 188 -7.76 -3.77 8.00
N VAL A 189 -7.64 -4.22 9.25
CA VAL A 189 -8.05 -3.46 10.43
C VAL A 189 -6.91 -3.36 11.42
N VAL A 190 -6.85 -2.24 12.12
CA VAL A 190 -5.99 -2.03 13.28
C VAL A 190 -6.86 -1.49 14.41
N ASP A 191 -6.89 -2.22 15.52
CA ASP A 191 -7.59 -1.82 16.74
C ASP A 191 -6.61 -1.18 17.73
N PHE A 192 -6.77 0.12 18.01
CA PHE A 192 -5.92 0.80 18.99
C PHE A 192 -6.46 0.73 20.43
N ASP A 193 -7.78 0.57 20.61
CA ASP A 193 -8.41 0.56 21.93
C ASP A 193 -8.77 -0.86 22.43
N GLY A 194 -8.67 -1.87 21.57
CA GLY A 194 -8.97 -3.27 21.91
C GLY A 194 -10.46 -3.54 22.07
N ASN A 195 -11.32 -2.72 21.47
CA ASN A 195 -12.78 -2.81 21.56
C ASN A 195 -13.48 -2.95 20.20
N MET A 196 -12.73 -3.24 19.14
CA MET A 196 -13.30 -3.45 17.81
C MET A 196 -14.14 -4.73 17.78
N ILE A 197 -15.32 -4.61 17.19
CA ILE A 197 -16.22 -5.72 16.90
C ILE A 197 -16.36 -5.79 15.39
N ILE A 198 -16.14 -6.98 14.85
CA ILE A 198 -16.29 -7.26 13.43
C ILE A 198 -17.32 -8.37 13.27
N ASP A 199 -18.38 -8.09 12.52
CA ASP A 199 -19.43 -9.03 12.16
C ASP A 199 -19.42 -9.24 10.64
N MET A 200 -19.34 -10.49 10.20
CA MET A 200 -19.17 -10.85 8.79
C MET A 200 -20.23 -11.85 8.35
N ASP A 201 -20.98 -11.48 7.32
CA ASP A 201 -21.78 -12.36 6.49
C ASP A 201 -21.15 -12.38 5.09
N ALA A 202 -19.94 -12.94 5.03
CA ALA A 202 -19.06 -12.93 3.86
C ALA A 202 -18.17 -14.18 3.80
N ASP A 203 -17.80 -14.57 2.58
CA ASP A 203 -16.70 -15.50 2.33
C ASP A 203 -15.37 -14.73 2.41
N TYR A 204 -14.35 -15.30 3.04
CA TYR A 204 -13.03 -14.67 3.18
C TYR A 204 -11.92 -15.68 3.48
N SER A 205 -10.67 -15.26 3.24
CA SER A 205 -9.45 -15.87 3.74
C SER A 205 -8.73 -14.90 4.68
N MET A 206 -8.12 -15.39 5.76
CA MET A 206 -7.38 -14.54 6.70
C MET A 206 -5.88 -14.62 6.43
N GLU A 207 -5.24 -13.48 6.23
CA GLU A 207 -3.79 -13.37 6.13
C GLU A 207 -3.24 -12.97 7.51
N SER A 208 -2.62 -13.94 8.20
CA SER A 208 -1.97 -13.66 9.48
C SER A 208 -0.57 -13.11 9.21
N PRO A 209 -0.15 -12.01 9.87
CA PRO A 209 1.23 -11.55 9.79
C PRO A 209 2.15 -12.70 10.19
N SER A 210 3.07 -13.10 9.31
CA SER A 210 4.08 -14.08 9.65
C SER A 210 4.91 -13.51 10.83
N GLU A 211 5.15 -14.31 11.86
CA GLU A 211 5.80 -13.93 13.14
C GLU A 211 7.20 -13.27 12.99
N ARG A 212 7.74 -13.13 11.77
CA ARG A 212 9.09 -12.65 11.48
C ARG A 212 9.22 -11.12 11.37
N MET A 213 8.14 -10.36 11.53
CA MET A 213 8.15 -8.91 11.28
C MET A 213 8.02 -8.00 12.52
N LEU A 214 7.97 -8.55 13.74
CA LEU A 214 7.85 -7.73 14.95
C LEU A 214 9.15 -7.72 15.77
N PRO A 215 9.82 -6.56 15.91
CA PRO A 215 10.80 -6.35 16.96
C PRO A 215 10.15 -6.58 18.32
N THR A 216 10.74 -7.47 19.12
CA THR A 216 10.21 -8.05 20.36
C THR A 216 10.07 -7.06 21.54
N ASP A 217 10.06 -5.74 21.29
CA ASP A 217 10.08 -4.71 22.34
C ASP A 217 8.91 -3.69 22.26
N LEU A 218 7.93 -3.90 21.39
CA LEU A 218 6.67 -3.14 21.36
C LEU A 218 5.55 -3.94 22.06
N ALA A 219 5.67 -4.12 23.37
CA ALA A 219 4.70 -4.81 24.23
C ALA A 219 3.39 -4.01 24.46
N LYS A 220 2.80 -3.49 23.38
CA LYS A 220 1.38 -3.20 23.14
C LYS A 220 1.14 -3.26 21.63
N SER A 221 1.30 -4.44 21.06
CA SER A 221 1.18 -4.65 19.63
C SER A 221 -0.31 -4.55 19.27
N HIS A 222 -0.75 -3.40 18.78
CA HIS A 222 -2.00 -3.30 18.04
C HIS A 222 -1.83 -4.23 16.83
N THR A 223 -2.48 -5.39 16.87
CA THR A 223 -2.37 -6.41 15.82
C THR A 223 -3.17 -5.96 14.62
N MET A 224 -2.50 -5.85 13.48
CA MET A 224 -3.18 -5.67 12.19
C MET A 224 -3.74 -7.03 11.77
N GLU A 225 -5.03 -7.08 11.50
CA GLU A 225 -5.69 -8.25 10.93
C GLU A 225 -6.04 -7.95 9.47
N SER A 226 -5.73 -8.89 8.57
CA SER A 226 -6.00 -8.73 7.14
C SER A 226 -6.87 -9.87 6.63
N TYR A 227 -7.88 -9.49 5.85
CA TYR A 227 -8.86 -10.37 5.24
C TYR A 227 -8.77 -10.19 3.73
N ILE A 228 -8.52 -11.27 3.00
CA ILE A 228 -8.37 -11.32 1.55
C ILE A 228 -9.50 -12.16 0.94
N ASP A 229 -9.71 -12.02 -0.36
CA ASP A 229 -10.77 -12.71 -1.12
C ASP A 229 -12.15 -12.55 -0.49
N VAL A 230 -12.44 -11.33 -0.01
CA VAL A 230 -13.66 -11.01 0.72
C VAL A 230 -14.81 -10.76 -0.25
N THR A 231 -15.89 -11.53 -0.10
CA THR A 231 -17.14 -11.37 -0.85
C THR A 231 -18.33 -11.46 0.09
N GLY A 232 -19.09 -10.37 0.25
CA GLY A 232 -20.25 -10.31 1.14
C GLY A 232 -20.31 -9.05 1.98
N ASN A 233 -21.12 -9.09 3.05
CA ASN A 233 -21.33 -7.96 3.96
C ASN A 233 -20.41 -8.05 5.18
N VAL A 234 -19.83 -6.91 5.55
CA VAL A 234 -19.01 -6.76 6.74
C VAL A 234 -19.49 -5.53 7.51
N SER A 235 -19.62 -5.67 8.83
CA SER A 235 -19.92 -4.58 9.75
C SER A 235 -18.82 -4.48 10.80
N ILE A 236 -18.33 -3.26 11.03
CA ILE A 236 -17.25 -2.98 11.98
C ILE A 236 -17.70 -1.84 12.89
N SER A 237 -17.52 -2.01 14.19
CA SER A 237 -17.73 -0.96 15.18
C SER A 237 -16.57 -0.93 16.18
N GLY A 238 -16.02 0.24 16.49
CA GLY A 238 -14.95 0.38 17.47
C GLY A 238 -14.54 1.82 17.69
N SER A 239 -13.74 2.07 18.74
CA SER A 239 -13.09 3.36 18.95
C SER A 239 -11.62 3.29 18.59
N ALA A 240 -11.05 4.44 18.20
CA ALA A 240 -9.68 4.55 17.73
C ALA A 240 -9.28 3.36 16.85
N CYS A 241 -9.97 3.17 15.73
CA CYS A 241 -9.65 2.13 14.77
C CYS A 241 -9.16 2.73 13.45
N THR A 242 -8.48 1.91 12.67
CA THR A 242 -8.20 2.19 11.26
C THR A 242 -8.63 0.99 10.43
N VAL A 243 -9.40 1.24 9.38
CA VAL A 243 -9.86 0.23 8.42
C VAL A 243 -9.45 0.68 7.03
N ALA A 244 -8.72 -0.19 6.31
CA ALA A 244 -8.34 0.03 4.92
C ALA A 244 -9.04 -1.04 4.06
N ILE A 245 -9.82 -0.61 3.08
CA ILE A 245 -10.61 -1.47 2.19
C ILE A 245 -10.09 -1.25 0.77
N MET A 246 -9.88 -2.33 0.02
CA MET A 246 -9.57 -2.30 -1.40
C MET A 246 -10.52 -3.26 -2.12
N ALA A 247 -11.28 -2.76 -3.09
CA ALA A 247 -12.24 -3.58 -3.84
C ALA A 247 -12.55 -3.00 -5.22
N ASP A 248 -12.89 -3.88 -6.16
CA ASP A 248 -13.32 -3.50 -7.51
C ASP A 248 -14.77 -2.98 -7.53
N ASN A 249 -15.55 -3.30 -6.50
CA ASN A 249 -16.87 -2.74 -6.28
C ASN A 249 -17.20 -2.85 -4.78
N MET A 250 -17.36 -1.69 -4.14
CA MET A 250 -17.80 -1.56 -2.77
C MET A 250 -19.00 -0.63 -2.64
N THR A 251 -19.88 -0.97 -1.71
CA THR A 251 -20.83 -0.05 -1.11
C THR A 251 -20.44 0.12 0.34
N LEU A 252 -20.28 1.35 0.82
CA LEU A 252 -19.79 1.67 2.15
C LEU A 252 -20.74 2.69 2.80
N THR A 253 -21.19 2.37 4.00
CA THR A 253 -21.88 3.30 4.89
C THR A 253 -21.07 3.43 6.17
N ALA A 254 -20.75 4.65 6.59
CA ALA A 254 -19.98 4.92 7.80
C ALA A 254 -20.57 6.08 8.60
N THR A 255 -20.59 5.94 9.91
CA THR A 255 -21.03 6.96 10.87
C THR A 255 -20.01 7.07 12.01
N GLY A 256 -20.09 8.16 12.77
CA GLY A 256 -19.25 8.38 13.96
C GLY A 256 -18.40 9.64 13.84
N GLN A 257 -17.19 9.59 14.40
CA GLN A 257 -16.22 10.68 14.40
C GLN A 257 -14.88 10.20 13.86
N GLY A 258 -14.44 10.79 12.75
CA GLY A 258 -13.21 10.34 12.11
C GLY A 258 -12.90 11.03 10.79
N GLU A 259 -11.95 10.44 10.08
CA GLU A 259 -11.50 10.88 8.77
C GLU A 259 -11.62 9.71 7.79
N ILE A 260 -12.08 10.00 6.58
CA ILE A 260 -12.22 9.03 5.50
C ILE A 260 -11.51 9.54 4.25
N GLU A 261 -10.63 8.73 3.69
CA GLU A 261 -10.05 8.93 2.37
C GLU A 261 -10.66 7.91 1.40
N LEU A 262 -11.27 8.41 0.32
CA LEU A 262 -11.86 7.59 -0.75
C LEU A 262 -11.08 7.85 -2.03
N ILE A 263 -10.43 6.81 -2.56
CA ILE A 263 -9.49 6.91 -3.67
C ILE A 263 -9.87 5.86 -4.71
N GLY A 264 -10.28 6.27 -5.90
CA GLY A 264 -10.79 5.36 -6.91
C GLY A 264 -11.82 5.99 -7.83
N ASN A 265 -12.63 5.14 -8.45
CA ASN A 265 -13.75 5.54 -9.26
C ASN A 265 -15.05 5.29 -8.49
N GLY A 266 -15.65 6.35 -7.97
CA GLY A 266 -16.85 6.24 -7.17
C GLY A 266 -17.43 7.58 -6.82
N THR A 267 -18.60 7.55 -6.19
CA THR A 267 -19.23 8.71 -5.61
C THR A 267 -19.51 8.51 -4.13
N TYR A 268 -19.67 9.62 -3.43
CA TYR A 268 -20.07 9.62 -2.03
C TYR A 268 -20.94 10.82 -1.74
N TYR A 269 -21.77 10.71 -0.71
CA TYR A 269 -22.51 11.84 -0.16
C TYR A 269 -22.52 11.74 1.37
N LEU A 270 -22.69 12.89 2.00
CA LEU A 270 -22.89 13.01 3.44
C LEU A 270 -24.37 13.29 3.70
N ASP A 271 -25.04 12.36 4.36
CA ASP A 271 -26.38 12.57 4.87
C ASP A 271 -26.32 13.25 6.24
N ASN A 272 -26.77 14.51 6.25
CA ASN A 272 -26.86 15.35 7.44
C ASN A 272 -28.32 15.55 7.89
N GLY A 273 -29.28 14.83 7.31
CA GLY A 273 -30.71 14.86 7.64
C GLY A 273 -31.46 16.16 7.32
N ILE A 274 -30.82 17.17 6.76
CA ILE A 274 -31.37 18.55 6.62
C ILE A 274 -31.17 19.16 5.21
N SER A 275 -30.34 18.59 4.33
CA SER A 275 -30.00 19.18 3.02
C SER A 275 -30.09 18.19 1.86
N GLU A 276 -30.24 18.70 0.63
CA GLU A 276 -30.07 17.93 -0.60
C GLU A 276 -28.71 17.21 -0.59
N GLU A 277 -28.73 15.91 -0.93
CA GLU A 277 -27.55 15.06 -1.04
C GLU A 277 -26.62 15.62 -2.11
N GLN A 278 -25.57 16.34 -1.69
CA GLN A 278 -24.54 16.76 -2.63
C GLN A 278 -23.63 15.56 -2.89
N GLU A 279 -23.84 14.91 -4.03
CA GLU A 279 -22.99 13.84 -4.53
C GLU A 279 -21.60 14.40 -4.89
N ASN A 280 -20.58 13.82 -4.30
CA ASN A 280 -19.17 14.10 -4.53
C ASN A 280 -18.51 12.89 -5.19
N VAL A 281 -17.39 13.11 -5.86
CA VAL A 281 -16.62 12.05 -6.53
C VAL A 281 -15.43 11.67 -5.65
N TRP A 282 -15.05 10.40 -5.66
CA TRP A 282 -13.85 9.91 -5.00
C TRP A 282 -12.61 10.62 -5.56
N MET A 283 -11.55 10.65 -4.77
CA MET A 283 -10.24 11.10 -5.24
C MET A 283 -9.78 10.18 -6.35
N ILE A 284 -9.33 10.73 -7.48
CA ILE A 284 -8.84 9.90 -8.58
C ILE A 284 -7.59 9.14 -8.12
N PRO A 285 -7.52 7.82 -8.35
CA PRO A 285 -6.42 7.00 -7.92
C PRO A 285 -5.16 7.40 -8.67
N ILE A 286 -4.16 7.84 -7.92
CA ILE A 286 -2.83 8.14 -8.48
C ILE A 286 -2.12 6.84 -8.94
N PHE A 287 -2.54 5.68 -8.44
CA PHE A 287 -1.80 4.42 -8.56
C PHE A 287 -2.56 3.28 -9.25
N GLU A 288 -3.62 3.55 -10.01
CA GLU A 288 -4.40 2.47 -10.64
C GLU A 288 -3.63 1.68 -11.71
N ARG A 289 -4.00 0.40 -11.84
CA ARG A 289 -3.48 -0.54 -12.84
C ARG A 289 -3.86 -0.04 -14.23
N THR A 290 -2.86 0.26 -15.06
CA THR A 290 -3.04 0.12 -16.49
C THR A 290 -3.28 -1.35 -16.79
N ASP A 291 -4.53 -1.75 -16.98
CA ASP A 291 -4.83 -2.91 -17.81
C ASP A 291 -4.21 -2.63 -19.17
N VAL A 292 -3.01 -3.18 -19.37
CA VAL A 292 -2.37 -3.23 -20.68
C VAL A 292 -3.37 -3.92 -21.59
N GLY A 293 -3.94 -3.13 -22.50
CA GLY A 293 -5.00 -3.55 -23.40
C GLY A 293 -4.70 -4.92 -23.98
N LYS A 294 -5.61 -5.87 -23.71
CA LYS A 294 -5.69 -7.08 -24.53
C LYS A 294 -5.81 -6.61 -25.98
N PRO A 295 -4.93 -7.04 -26.90
CA PRO A 295 -5.08 -6.70 -28.29
C PRO A 295 -6.42 -7.24 -28.78
N PHE A 296 -7.21 -6.38 -29.42
CA PHE A 296 -8.34 -6.79 -30.23
C PHE A 296 -7.88 -7.89 -31.17
N LYS A 297 -8.40 -9.10 -30.99
CA LYS A 297 -8.36 -10.12 -32.03
C LYS A 297 -9.35 -9.68 -33.10
N GLU A 298 -8.82 -9.29 -34.26
CA GLU A 298 -9.54 -9.43 -35.53
C GLU A 298 -9.77 -10.91 -35.86
#